data_AF-A0A974PWB6-F1
#
_entry.id   AF-A0A974PWB6-F1
#
_cell.length_a   1.000
_cell.length_b   1.000
_cell.length_c   1.000
_cell.angle_alpha   90.00
_cell.angle_beta   90.00
_cell.angle_gamma   90.00
#
_symmetry.space_group_name_H-M   'P 1'
#
loop_
_entity.id
_entity.type
_entity.pdbx_description
1 polymer ?
#
loop_
_entity_poly.entity_id
_entity_poly.type
_entity_poly.pdbx_seq_one_letter_code
_entity_poly.pdbx_strand_id
1 'polypeptide(L)'
;MNTDLRRCLPALLCLALAACGTPPARVAAPEEAPLRAMLAYYAGNPRPSPEALRERPAGGDPYLLMQQAIQLANARPPELQRASALLESVLKSAHPYAADLAPLARLLHDQYGERLRLEQQWREAQRRGDLLQEKIDALTAIERSLPARPQPKPMPGGTP
;
A
#
# COMPACT_ATOMS: atom_id res chain seq x y z
N MET A 1 32.67 -40.59 -38.77
CA MET A 1 33.03 -39.27 -38.17
C MET A 1 31.81 -38.32 -38.10
N ASN A 2 30.59 -38.82 -37.83
CA ASN A 2 29.35 -38.01 -37.81
C ASN A 2 28.67 -37.96 -36.42
N THR A 3 29.25 -38.59 -35.42
CA THR A 3 28.70 -38.73 -34.06
C THR A 3 29.10 -37.59 -33.13
N ASP A 4 30.24 -36.93 -33.39
CA ASP A 4 30.73 -35.82 -32.57
C ASP A 4 29.99 -34.51 -32.88
N LEU A 5 29.61 -34.29 -34.14
CA LEU A 5 28.86 -33.09 -34.56
C LEU A 5 27.44 -33.04 -33.96
N ARG A 6 26.80 -34.20 -33.78
CA ARG A 6 25.48 -34.32 -33.12
C ARG A 6 25.54 -34.12 -31.61
N ARG A 7 26.67 -34.40 -30.96
CA ARG A 7 26.87 -34.21 -29.51
C ARG A 7 27.18 -32.77 -29.14
N CYS A 8 27.80 -32.01 -30.04
CA CYS A 8 28.12 -30.60 -29.82
C CYS A 8 26.92 -29.65 -30.07
N LEU A 9 25.93 -30.08 -30.85
CA LEU A 9 24.76 -29.29 -31.21
C LEU A 9 23.90 -28.84 -30.00
N PRO A 10 23.58 -29.68 -28.99
CA PRO A 10 22.85 -29.21 -27.80
C PRO A 10 23.69 -28.26 -26.92
N ALA A 11 25.01 -28.45 -26.85
CA ALA A 11 25.90 -27.58 -26.06
C ALA A 11 26.01 -26.17 -26.68
N LEU A 12 26.09 -26.09 -28.01
CA LEU A 12 26.09 -24.83 -28.76
C LEU A 12 24.75 -24.09 -28.66
N LEU A 13 23.63 -24.81 -28.66
CA LEU A 13 22.30 -24.23 -28.49
C LEU A 13 22.12 -23.62 -27.08
N CYS A 14 22.58 -24.31 -26.03
CA CYS A 14 22.55 -23.79 -24.66
C CYS A 14 23.44 -22.55 -24.47
N LEU A 15 24.60 -22.50 -25.15
CA LEU A 15 25.48 -21.32 -25.11
C LEU A 15 24.88 -20.12 -25.84
N ALA A 16 24.18 -20.35 -26.95
CA ALA A 16 23.49 -19.29 -27.70
C ALA A 16 22.27 -18.73 -26.94
N LEU A 17 21.55 -19.57 -26.19
CA LEU A 17 20.41 -19.14 -25.37
C LEU A 17 20.83 -18.33 -24.14
N ALA A 18 22.00 -18.60 -23.56
CA ALA A 18 22.54 -17.85 -22.42
C ALA A 18 23.08 -16.45 -22.80
N ALA A 19 23.37 -16.21 -24.09
CA ALA A 19 23.95 -14.95 -24.57
C ALA A 19 22.92 -13.83 -24.83
N CYS A 20 21.62 -14.13 -24.89
CA CYS A 20 20.57 -13.14 -25.15
C CYS A 20 20.01 -12.46 -23.89
N GLY A 21 20.59 -12.70 -22.71
CA GLY A 21 20.03 -12.23 -21.43
C GLY A 21 20.79 -11.11 -20.74
N THR A 22 21.94 -10.66 -21.26
CA THR A 22 22.68 -9.53 -20.66
C THR A 22 22.14 -8.22 -21.24
N PRO A 23 21.25 -7.49 -20.53
CA PRO A 23 20.95 -6.13 -20.94
C PRO A 23 22.27 -5.35 -20.96
N PRO A 24 22.54 -4.55 -22.02
CA PRO A 24 23.71 -3.68 -21.99
C PRO A 24 23.60 -2.84 -20.72
N ALA A 25 24.66 -2.81 -19.92
CA ALA A 25 24.76 -1.90 -18.79
C ALA A 25 24.60 -0.48 -19.34
N ARG A 26 23.37 0.03 -19.33
CA ARG A 26 23.07 1.43 -19.67
C ARG A 26 23.81 2.23 -18.63
N VAL A 27 24.95 2.79 -19.03
CA VAL A 27 25.63 3.84 -18.28
C VAL A 27 24.57 4.93 -18.10
N ALA A 28 23.99 5.01 -16.90
CA ALA A 28 23.00 6.03 -16.59
C ALA A 28 23.66 7.37 -16.88
N ALA A 29 22.99 8.25 -17.63
CA ALA A 29 23.44 9.63 -17.70
C ALA A 29 23.56 10.18 -16.26
N PRO A 30 24.54 11.04 -15.96
CA PRO A 30 24.76 11.52 -14.59
C PRO A 30 23.52 12.19 -13.98
N GLU A 31 22.63 12.76 -14.79
CA GLU A 31 21.35 13.34 -14.36
C GLU A 31 20.28 12.28 -14.00
N GLU A 32 20.35 11.07 -14.52
CA GLU A 32 19.45 9.97 -14.17
C GLU A 32 19.85 9.28 -12.86
N ALA A 33 21.11 9.42 -12.44
CA ALA A 33 21.64 8.82 -11.22
C ALA A 33 20.88 9.23 -9.93
N PRO A 34 20.62 10.53 -9.66
CA PRO A 34 19.86 10.93 -8.47
C PRO A 34 18.41 10.45 -8.50
N LEU A 35 17.75 10.46 -9.67
CA LEU A 35 16.40 9.93 -9.81
C LEU A 35 16.35 8.42 -9.55
N ARG A 36 17.30 7.66 -10.11
CA ARG A 36 17.41 6.21 -9.87
C ARG A 36 17.69 5.90 -8.40
N ALA A 37 18.56 6.68 -7.75
CA ALA A 37 18.82 6.54 -6.32
C ALA A 37 17.56 6.81 -5.48
N MET A 38 16.79 7.84 -5.83
CA MET A 38 15.51 8.15 -5.17
C MET A 38 14.47 7.03 -5.38
N LEU A 39 14.34 6.52 -6.60
CA LEU A 39 13.44 5.41 -6.91
C LEU A 39 13.86 4.11 -6.22
N ALA A 40 15.16 3.82 -6.16
CA ALA A 40 15.70 2.67 -5.42
C ALA A 40 15.47 2.83 -3.92
N TYR A 41 15.64 4.03 -3.37
CA TYR A 41 15.32 4.35 -1.98
C TYR A 41 13.83 4.13 -1.69
N TYR A 42 12.94 4.58 -2.58
CA TYR A 42 11.50 4.39 -2.43
C TYR A 42 11.06 2.93 -2.59
N ALA A 43 11.61 2.22 -3.58
CA ALA A 43 11.30 0.82 -3.85
C ALA A 43 11.85 -0.11 -2.76
N GLY A 44 13.03 0.22 -2.23
CA GLY A 44 13.69 -0.52 -1.18
C GLY A 44 13.27 -0.10 0.22
N ASN A 45 12.41 0.91 0.37
CA ASN A 45 12.09 1.56 1.65
C ASN A 45 11.67 0.49 2.66
N PRO A 46 12.59 0.04 3.54
CA PRO A 46 12.33 -1.08 4.41
C PRO A 46 11.22 -0.60 5.34
N ARG A 47 10.24 -1.46 5.64
CA ARG A 47 9.29 -1.13 6.71
C ARG A 47 10.13 -0.79 7.93
N PRO A 48 10.12 0.46 8.41
CA PRO A 48 10.94 0.84 9.55
C PRO A 48 10.51 -0.03 10.72
N SER A 49 11.49 -0.50 11.49
CA SER A 49 11.19 -1.27 12.68
C SER A 49 10.43 -0.39 13.68
N PRO A 50 9.55 -0.96 14.53
CA PRO A 50 8.72 -0.18 15.43
C PRO A 50 9.51 0.67 16.43
N GLU A 51 10.74 0.29 16.75
CA GLU A 51 11.68 1.10 17.52
C GLU A 51 12.19 2.32 16.72
N ALA A 52 12.61 2.15 15.47
CA ALA A 52 13.06 3.25 14.60
C ALA A 52 11.94 4.26 14.30
N LEU A 53 10.70 3.80 14.25
CA LEU A 53 9.49 4.63 14.14
C LEU A 53 9.29 5.55 15.35
N ARG A 54 9.73 5.13 16.53
CA ARG A 54 9.53 5.88 17.78
C ARG A 54 10.59 6.94 17.96
N GLU A 55 11.81 6.71 17.51
CA GLU A 55 12.91 7.66 17.61
C GLU A 55 12.53 9.02 17.01
N ARG A 56 12.58 10.06 17.85
CA ARG A 56 12.43 11.44 17.41
C ARG A 56 13.76 11.81 16.75
N PRO A 57 13.77 12.40 15.56
CA PRO A 57 15.01 12.77 14.90
C PRO A 57 15.73 13.75 15.82
N ALA A 58 16.98 13.45 16.13
CA ALA A 58 17.79 14.27 17.00
C ALA A 58 18.14 15.56 16.25
N GLY A 59 17.38 16.62 16.53
CA GLY A 59 17.61 17.94 15.97
C GLY A 59 16.57 18.35 14.93
N GLY A 60 16.27 19.65 14.90
CA GLY A 60 15.34 20.27 13.95
C GLY A 60 15.91 20.43 12.54
N ASP A 61 16.79 19.52 12.11
CA ASP A 61 17.33 19.50 10.75
C ASP A 61 16.19 19.16 9.77
N PRO A 62 15.82 20.09 8.85
CA PRO A 62 14.76 19.86 7.88
C PRO A 62 14.97 18.62 7.01
N TYR A 63 16.22 18.26 6.71
CA TYR A 63 16.53 17.12 5.85
C TYR A 63 16.20 15.79 6.54
N LEU A 64 16.59 15.66 7.82
CA LEU A 64 16.28 14.47 8.62
C LEU A 64 14.78 14.34 8.89
N LEU A 65 14.09 15.46 9.16
CA LEU A 65 12.64 15.48 9.31
C LEU A 65 11.92 15.03 8.03
N MET A 66 12.37 15.50 6.86
CA MET A 66 11.85 15.09 5.55
C MET A 66 12.08 13.60 5.30
N GLN A 67 13.31 13.12 5.48
CA GLN A 67 13.65 11.71 5.28
C GLN A 67 12.80 10.80 6.17
N GLN A 68 12.62 11.17 7.44
CA GLN A 68 11.76 10.40 8.33
C GLN A 68 10.30 10.44 7.88
N ALA A 69 9.76 11.58 7.46
CA ALA A 69 8.40 11.66 6.93
C ALA A 69 8.19 10.77 5.69
N ILE A 70 9.20 10.61 4.84
CA ILE A 70 9.15 9.71 3.68
C ILE A 70 9.22 8.24 4.10
N GLN A 71 9.98 7.88 5.15
CA GLN A 71 9.97 6.52 5.69
C GLN A 71 8.60 6.15 6.28
N LEU A 72 7.95 7.11 6.93
CA LEU A 72 6.61 6.95 7.48
C LEU A 72 5.49 6.97 6.41
N ALA A 73 5.82 7.31 5.15
CA ALA A 73 4.83 7.50 4.10
C ALA A 73 3.89 6.31 3.93
N ASN A 74 4.44 5.09 3.93
CA ASN A 74 3.67 3.87 3.65
C ASN A 74 3.00 3.27 4.89
N ALA A 75 3.16 3.89 6.06
CA ALA A 75 2.52 3.43 7.28
C ALA A 75 1.03 3.80 7.31
N ARG A 76 0.27 3.08 8.13
CA ARG A 76 -1.14 3.41 8.43
C ARG A 76 -1.19 4.44 9.56
N PRO A 77 -2.37 5.01 9.88
CA PRO A 77 -2.53 5.78 11.11
C PRO A 77 -2.23 4.91 12.35
N PRO A 78 -1.54 5.44 13.37
CA PRO A 78 -1.21 6.86 13.59
C PRO A 78 0.09 7.36 12.95
N GLU A 79 0.95 6.48 12.44
CA GLU A 79 2.29 6.84 11.94
C GLU A 79 2.23 7.82 10.74
N LEU A 80 1.22 7.67 9.88
CA LEU A 80 0.98 8.61 8.78
C LEU A 80 0.66 10.03 9.29
N GLN A 81 -0.04 10.16 10.43
CA GLN A 81 -0.30 11.45 11.06
C GLN A 81 0.99 12.07 11.61
N ARG A 82 1.86 11.24 12.21
CA ARG A 82 3.20 11.67 12.62
C ARG A 82 4.02 12.16 11.43
N ALA A 83 3.97 11.46 10.29
CA ALA A 83 4.63 11.88 9.05
C ALA A 83 4.18 13.28 8.61
N SER A 84 2.86 13.52 8.60
CA SER A 84 2.28 14.82 8.26
C SER A 84 2.75 15.93 9.20
N ALA A 85 2.82 15.67 10.51
CA ALA A 85 3.33 16.62 11.50
C ALA A 85 4.83 16.96 11.32
N LEU A 86 5.65 16.00 10.89
CA LEU A 86 7.07 16.24 10.57
C LEU A 86 7.20 17.17 9.36
N LEU A 87 6.39 16.97 8.31
CA LEU A 87 6.38 17.86 7.14
C LEU A 87 5.92 19.27 7.52
N GLU A 88 4.93 19.40 8.40
CA GLU A 88 4.50 20.69 8.93
C GLU A 88 5.62 21.37 9.73
N SER A 89 6.42 20.62 10.50
CA SER A 89 7.59 21.19 11.19
C SER A 89 8.69 21.65 10.23
N VAL A 90 8.88 20.97 9.10
CA VAL A 90 9.81 21.43 8.04
C VAL A 90 9.32 22.76 7.48
N LEU A 91 8.02 22.87 7.19
CA LEU A 91 7.41 24.09 6.65
C LEU A 91 7.47 25.30 7.60
N LYS A 92 7.52 25.05 8.91
CA LYS A 92 7.63 26.09 9.96
C LYS A 92 9.07 26.37 10.38
N SER A 93 10.05 25.61 9.88
CA SER A 93 11.45 25.76 10.29
C SER A 93 12.06 27.05 9.73
N ALA A 94 12.81 27.76 10.56
CA ALA A 94 13.57 28.95 10.16
C ALA A 94 14.94 28.60 9.54
N HIS A 95 15.23 27.31 9.35
CA HIS A 95 16.50 26.84 8.81
C HIS A 95 16.64 27.23 7.32
N PRO A 96 17.82 27.68 6.83
CA PRO A 96 18.00 28.08 5.43
C PRO A 96 17.62 26.98 4.43
N TYR A 97 18.07 25.73 4.66
CA TYR A 97 17.69 24.57 3.83
C TYR A 97 16.19 24.19 3.89
N ALA A 98 15.40 24.71 4.83
CA ALA A 98 13.96 24.45 4.86
C ALA A 98 13.24 25.13 3.68
N ALA A 99 13.75 26.27 3.20
CA ALA A 99 13.19 26.98 2.07
C ALA A 99 13.27 26.13 0.78
N ASP A 100 14.40 25.44 0.58
CA ASP A 100 14.63 24.57 -0.59
C ASP A 100 13.72 23.34 -0.56
N LEU A 101 13.40 22.83 0.63
CA LEU A 101 12.54 21.66 0.82
C LEU A 101 11.04 22.00 0.85
N ALA A 102 10.67 23.27 1.00
CA ALA A 102 9.29 23.70 1.19
C ALA A 102 8.33 23.25 0.07
N PRO A 103 8.68 23.31 -1.23
CA PRO A 103 7.79 22.85 -2.30
C PRO A 103 7.44 21.36 -2.19
N LEU A 104 8.45 20.53 -1.91
CA LEU A 104 8.25 19.09 -1.73
C LEU A 104 7.48 18.78 -0.45
N ALA A 105 7.78 19.49 0.65
CA ALA A 105 7.08 19.32 1.91
C ALA A 105 5.58 19.61 1.80
N ARG A 106 5.19 20.68 1.07
CA ARG A 106 3.77 20.99 0.79
C ARG A 106 3.10 19.89 0.00
N LEU A 107 3.72 19.46 -1.11
CA LEU A 107 3.18 18.40 -1.96
C LEU A 107 2.93 17.11 -1.16
N LEU A 108 3.91 16.67 -0.38
CA LEU A 108 3.79 15.46 0.44
C LEU A 108 2.76 15.63 1.56
N HIS A 109 2.69 16.81 2.19
CA HIS A 109 1.73 17.08 3.25
C HIS A 109 0.29 17.01 2.73
N ASP A 110 0.01 17.61 1.57
CA ASP A 110 -1.30 17.55 0.92
C ASP A 110 -1.66 16.10 0.55
N GLN A 111 -0.72 15.35 -0.03
CA GLN A 111 -0.95 13.94 -0.36
C GLN A 111 -1.22 13.07 0.88
N TYR A 112 -0.51 13.29 1.98
CA TYR A 112 -0.74 12.54 3.21
C TYR A 112 -2.08 12.91 3.84
N GLY A 113 -2.49 14.18 3.75
CA GLY A 113 -3.80 14.66 4.14
C GLY A 113 -4.93 13.94 3.40
N GLU A 114 -4.84 13.84 2.07
CA GLU A 114 -5.83 13.11 1.27
C GLU A 114 -5.88 11.63 1.63
N ARG A 115 -4.73 10.98 1.86
CA ARG A 115 -4.69 9.59 2.31
C ARG A 115 -5.35 9.38 3.66
N LEU A 116 -5.14 10.28 4.62
CA LEU A 116 -5.83 10.25 5.91
C LEU A 116 -7.34 10.39 5.76
N ARG A 117 -7.80 11.28 4.87
CA ARG A 117 -9.22 11.48 4.57
C ARG A 117 -9.85 10.22 3.96
N LEU A 118 -9.19 9.63 2.97
CA LEU A 118 -9.66 8.40 2.31
C LEU A 118 -9.70 7.22 3.29
N GLU A 119 -8.70 7.07 4.15
CA GLU A 119 -8.66 6.02 5.18
C GLU A 119 -9.84 6.16 6.16
N GLN A 120 -10.18 7.40 6.56
CA GLN A 120 -11.35 7.65 7.41
C GLN A 120 -12.66 7.28 6.71
N GLN A 121 -12.83 7.69 5.45
CA GLN A 121 -14.01 7.38 4.64
C GLN A 121 -14.16 5.87 4.45
N TRP A 122 -13.07 5.16 4.18
CA TRP A 122 -13.07 3.70 4.04
C TRP A 122 -13.52 3.01 5.34
N ARG A 123 -12.98 3.43 6.50
CA ARG A 123 -13.40 2.88 7.81
C ARG A 123 -14.86 3.17 8.12
N GLU A 124 -15.36 4.34 7.74
CA GLU A 124 -16.77 4.66 7.91
C GLU A 124 -17.68 3.84 7.00
N ALA A 125 -17.32 3.71 5.72
CA ALA A 125 -18.03 2.87 4.77
C ALA A 125 -18.07 1.40 5.22
N GLN A 126 -16.95 0.88 5.73
CA GLN A 126 -16.87 -0.47 6.28
C GLN A 126 -17.84 -0.65 7.45
N ARG A 127 -17.82 0.26 8.44
CA ARG A 127 -18.75 0.21 9.58
C ARG A 127 -20.22 0.25 9.17
N ARG A 128 -20.56 1.05 8.15
CA ARG A 128 -21.92 1.08 7.60
C ARG A 128 -22.28 -0.24 6.93
N GLY A 129 -21.33 -0.85 6.20
CA GLY A 129 -21.50 -2.17 5.61
C GLY A 129 -21.77 -3.26 6.66
N ASP A 130 -20.95 -3.28 7.71
CA ASP A 130 -21.09 -4.26 8.81
C ASP A 130 -22.47 -4.12 9.50
N LEU A 131 -22.93 -2.89 9.76
CA LEU A 131 -24.25 -2.62 10.32
C LEU A 131 -25.40 -3.06 9.40
N LEU A 132 -25.25 -2.86 8.09
CA LEU A 132 -26.25 -3.31 7.11
C LEU A 132 -26.32 -4.84 7.06
N GLN A 133 -25.18 -5.51 7.15
CA GLN A 133 -25.13 -6.97 7.20
C GLN A 133 -25.82 -7.51 8.45
N GLU A 134 -25.56 -6.91 9.61
CA GLU A 134 -26.22 -7.27 10.88
C GLU A 134 -27.75 -7.17 10.76
N LYS A 135 -28.26 -6.12 10.10
CA LYS A 135 -29.70 -5.96 9.83
C LYS A 135 -30.27 -7.03 8.91
N ILE A 136 -29.55 -7.39 7.85
CA ILE A 136 -29.96 -8.46 6.92
C ILE A 136 -30.04 -9.80 7.68
N ASP A 137 -29.04 -10.09 8.51
CA ASP A 137 -29.00 -11.31 9.29
C ASP A 137 -30.13 -11.36 10.31
N ALA A 138 -30.45 -10.23 10.96
CA ALA A 138 -31.58 -10.10 11.87
C ALA A 138 -32.93 -10.31 11.16
N LEU A 139 -33.13 -9.74 9.97
CA LEU A 139 -34.33 -9.96 9.17
C LEU A 139 -34.47 -11.43 8.77
N THR A 140 -33.38 -12.05 8.33
CA THR A 140 -33.36 -13.48 7.97
C THR A 140 -33.72 -14.36 9.18
N ALA A 141 -33.28 -14.00 10.39
CA ALA A 141 -33.66 -14.71 11.61
C ALA A 141 -35.15 -14.55 11.94
N ILE A 142 -35.72 -13.37 11.71
CA ILE A 142 -37.17 -13.15 11.83
C ILE A 142 -37.92 -14.04 10.83
N GLU A 143 -37.51 -14.08 9.56
CA GLU A 143 -38.11 -14.94 8.53
C GLU A 143 -38.12 -16.41 8.93
N ARG A 144 -37.04 -16.90 9.52
CA ARG A 144 -36.95 -18.29 10.00
C ARG A 144 -37.79 -18.57 11.24
N SER A 145 -38.06 -17.57 12.08
CA SER A 145 -38.81 -17.73 13.33
C SER A 145 -40.31 -17.48 13.18
N LEU A 146 -40.76 -16.97 12.03
CA LEU A 146 -42.17 -16.80 11.71
C LEU A 146 -42.88 -18.18 11.66
N PRO A 147 -43.95 -18.39 12.45
CA PRO A 147 -44.68 -19.65 12.43
C PRO A 147 -45.33 -19.88 11.06
N ALA A 148 -45.25 -21.11 10.56
CA ALA A 148 -45.90 -21.49 9.31
C ALA A 148 -47.39 -21.17 9.38
N ARG A 149 -47.92 -20.49 8.35
CA ARG A 149 -49.35 -20.19 8.22
C ARG A 149 -50.13 -21.49 8.41
N PRO A 150 -51.11 -21.55 9.33
CA PRO A 150 -51.84 -22.78 9.61
C PRO A 150 -52.47 -23.29 8.31
N GLN A 151 -52.03 -24.47 7.89
CA GLN A 151 -52.63 -25.20 6.78
C GLN A 151 -54.07 -25.53 7.17
N PRO A 152 -55.09 -25.23 6.34
CA PRO A 152 -56.45 -25.63 6.64
C PRO A 152 -56.49 -27.15 6.82
N LYS A 153 -56.91 -27.62 8.00
CA LYS A 153 -57.16 -29.03 8.27
C LYS A 153 -58.16 -29.55 7.23
N PRO A 154 -57.89 -30.63 6.49
CA PRO A 154 -58.89 -31.25 5.64
C PRO A 154 -60.08 -31.63 6.51
N MET A 155 -61.25 -31.08 6.23
CA MET A 155 -62.47 -31.48 6.93
C MET A 155 -62.76 -32.95 6.60
N PRO A 156 -62.99 -33.81 7.60
CA PRO A 156 -63.34 -35.20 7.35
C PRO A 156 -64.81 -35.28 6.92
N GLY A 157 -65.03 -35.89 5.76
CA GLY A 157 -66.29 -36.57 5.45
C GLY A 157 -67.36 -35.71 4.79
N GLY A 158 -67.42 -35.80 3.48
CA GLY A 158 -68.60 -35.48 2.68
C GLY A 158 -68.71 -36.46 1.52
N THR A 159 -69.13 -37.69 1.81
CA THR A 159 -69.67 -38.66 0.84
C THR A 159 -70.77 -39.48 1.52
N PRO A 160 -71.70 -40.09 0.78
CA PRO A 160 -71.82 -40.19 -0.69
C PRO A 160 -72.81 -39.22 -1.35
#